data_AF-K2C7S0-F1
#
_entry.id   AF-K2C7S0-F1
#
_cell.length_a   1.000
_cell.length_b   1.000
_cell.length_c   1.000
_cell.angle_alpha   90.00
_cell.angle_beta   90.00
_cell.angle_gamma   90.00
#
_symmetry.space_group_name_H-M   'P 1'
#
loop_
_entity.id
_entity.type
_entity.pdbx_description
1 polymer ?
#
loop_
_entity_poly.entity_id
_entity_poly.type
_entity_poly.pdbx_seq_one_letter_code
_entity_poly.pdbx_strand_id
1 'polypeptide(L)' 'MKAAKKPYYNLMMFPYPSAEGMHVGNMYAFTGVDVFGRFMRMKGHDVFEPMGLDGFGI' A
#
# COMPACT_ATOMS: atom_id res chain seq x y z
N MET A 1 -11.21 9.01 -4.43
CA MET A 1 -11.93 7.92 -5.14
C MET A 1 -13.21 8.39 -5.82
N LYS A 2 -14.24 8.90 -5.10
CA LYS A 2 -15.54 9.25 -5.72
C LYS A 2 -15.49 10.32 -6.83
N ALA A 3 -14.49 11.21 -6.82
CA ALA A 3 -14.30 12.25 -7.84
C ALA A 3 -13.21 11.91 -8.88
N ALA A 4 -12.59 10.73 -8.80
CA ALA A 4 -11.50 10.34 -9.70
C ALA A 4 -12.05 9.91 -11.07
N LYS A 5 -11.32 10.23 -12.15
CA LYS A 5 -11.69 9.89 -13.52
C LYS A 5 -11.42 8.41 -13.81
N LYS A 6 -10.33 7.86 -13.27
CA LYS A 6 -9.94 6.45 -13.39
C LYS A 6 -9.46 5.92 -12.03
N PRO A 7 -10.34 5.76 -11.03
CA PRO A 7 -9.96 5.34 -9.69
C PRO A 7 -9.23 3.99 -9.69
N TYR A 8 -8.16 3.89 -8.91
CA TYR A 8 -7.45 2.62 -8.68
C TYR A 8 -7.01 2.50 -7.22
N TYR A 9 -7.49 1.47 -6.53
CA TYR A 9 -7.20 1.25 -5.10
C TYR A 9 -6.11 0.21 -4.98
N ASN A 10 -4.90 0.65 -4.66
CA ASN A 10 -3.73 -0.21 -4.52
C ASN A 10 -3.49 -0.44 -3.03
N LEU A 11 -3.94 -1.58 -2.50
CA LEU A 11 -3.84 -1.84 -1.06
C LEU A 11 -2.82 -2.94 -0.77
N MET A 12 -1.98 -2.65 0.21
CA MET A 12 -1.16 -3.63 0.90
C MET A 12 -1.68 -3.81 2.32
N MET A 13 -1.55 -5.02 2.87
CA MET A 13 -1.93 -5.32 4.25
C MET A 13 -1.08 -4.50 5.21
N PHE A 14 -1.73 -3.70 6.06
CA PHE A 14 -1.02 -2.87 7.03
C PHE A 14 -0.21 -3.74 8.00
N PRO A 15 1.05 -3.39 8.28
CA PRO A 15 1.85 -4.14 9.24
C PRO A 15 1.32 -3.99 10.66
N TYR A 16 1.47 -5.05 11.45
CA TYR A 16 1.26 -5.01 12.90
C TYR A 16 2.45 -4.32 13.58
N PRO A 17 2.23 -3.34 14.47
CA PRO A 17 3.29 -2.72 15.25
C PRO A 17 3.67 -3.57 16.49
N SER A 18 3.82 -4.88 16.32
CA SER A 18 4.06 -5.85 17.41
C SER A 18 5.54 -6.19 17.63
N ALA A 19 6.43 -5.66 16.80
CA ALA A 19 7.89 -5.79 16.92
C ALA A 19 8.55 -4.40 17.03
N GLU A 20 9.84 -4.34 17.37
CA GLU A 20 10.61 -3.08 17.47
C GLU A 20 10.65 -2.30 16.15
N GLY A 21 10.47 -2.99 15.01
CA GLY A 21 10.37 -2.36 13.70
C GLY A 21 10.06 -3.34 12.57
N MET A 22 10.08 -2.81 11.35
CA MET A 22 9.96 -3.62 10.13
C MET A 22 11.28 -4.32 9.79
N HIS A 23 11.18 -5.51 9.21
CA HIS A 23 12.32 -6.24 8.68
C HIS A 23 12.29 -6.30 7.14
N VAL A 24 13.37 -6.81 6.53
CA VAL A 24 13.52 -6.88 5.06
C VAL A 24 12.37 -7.62 4.36
N GLY A 25 11.70 -8.54 5.05
CA GLY A 25 10.54 -9.26 4.52
C GLY A 25 9.34 -8.35 4.30
N ASN A 26 9.09 -7.39 5.20
CA ASN A 26 8.06 -6.36 4.99
C ASN A 26 8.42 -5.52 3.75
N MET A 27 9.66 -5.03 3.69
CA MET A 27 10.12 -4.18 2.59
C MET A 27 10.02 -4.85 1.22
N TYR A 28 10.30 -6.15 1.14
CA TYR A 28 10.15 -6.95 -0.08
C TYR A 28 8.71 -6.92 -0.60
N ALA A 29 7.74 -7.18 0.28
CA ALA A 29 6.32 -7.15 -0.08
C ALA A 29 5.85 -5.73 -0.45
N PHE A 30 6.31 -4.71 0.29
CA PHE A 30 5.86 -3.32 0.12
C PHE A 30 6.33 -2.74 -1.21
N THR A 31 7.56 -3.07 -1.60
CA THR A 31 8.15 -2.62 -2.85
C THR A 31 7.38 -3.13 -4.06
N GLY A 32 6.90 -4.38 -4.04
CA GLY A 32 6.11 -4.94 -5.12
C GLY A 32 4.80 -4.17 -5.36
N VAL A 33 4.12 -3.79 -4.27
CA VAL A 33 2.87 -3.02 -4.33
C VAL A 33 3.13 -1.59 -4.83
N ASP A 34 4.17 -0.90 -4.33
CA ASP A 34 4.52 0.46 -4.77
C ASP A 34 4.89 0.51 -6.26
N VAL A 35 5.70 -0.45 -6.74
CA VAL A 35 6.05 -0.56 -8.16
C VAL A 35 4.79 -0.69 -9.03
N PHE A 36 3.85 -1.53 -8.60
CA PHE A 36 2.62 -1.74 -9.35
C PHE A 36 1.68 -0.53 -9.31
N GLY A 37 1.58 0.15 -8.15
CA GLY A 37 0.83 1.39 -8.01
C GLY A 37 1.37 2.49 -8.92
N ARG A 38 2.69 2.65 -8.98
CA ARG A 38 3.36 3.58 -9.91
C ARG A 38 3.10 3.20 -11.36
N PHE A 39 3.15 1.92 -11.70
CA PHE A 39 2.83 1.44 -13.04
C PHE A 39 1.39 1.78 -13.46
N MET A 40 0.41 1.61 -12.56
CA MET A 40 -0.98 2.00 -12.82
C MET A 40 -1.14 3.52 -12.95
N ARG A 41 -0.40 4.29 -12.15
CA ARG A 41 -0.37 5.76 -12.29
C ARG A 41 0.17 6.17 -13.67
N MET A 42 1.22 5.51 -14.17
CA MET A 42 1.76 5.74 -15.52
C MET A 42 0.76 5.38 -16.64
N LYS A 43 -0.16 4.43 -16.40
CA LYS A 43 -1.28 4.13 -17.31
C LYS A 43 -2.45 5.12 -17.21
N GLY A 44 -2.31 6.17 -16.41
CA GLY A 44 -3.31 7.23 -16.26
C GLY A 44 -4.42 6.90 -15.26
N HIS A 45 -4.19 6.00 -14.30
CA HIS A 45 -5.10 5.79 -13.18
C HIS A 45 -4.86 6.79 -12.04
N ASP A 46 -5.95 7.18 -11.38
CA ASP A 46 -5.95 7.94 -10.13
C ASP A 46 -5.73 6.97 -8.96
N VAL A 47 -4.47 6.67 -8.69
CA VAL A 47 -4.06 5.65 -7.71
C VAL A 47 -4.11 6.20 -6.29
N PHE A 48 -4.92 5.55 -5.43
CA PHE A 48 -4.87 5.70 -3.98
C PHE A 48 -4.22 4.45 -3.38
N GLU A 49 -3.09 4.68 -2.71
CA GLU A 49 -2.29 3.64 -2.05
C GLU A 49 -2.09 4.02 -0.59
N PRO A 50 -3.03 3.65 0.30
CA PRO A 50 -2.93 4.00 1.71
C PRO A 50 -1.89 3.13 2.42
N MET A 51 -1.30 3.71 3.46
CA MET A 51 -0.45 3.03 4.44
C MET A 51 -1.04 3.24 5.83
N GLY A 52 -0.89 2.25 6.70
CA GLY A 52 -1.37 2.30 8.08
C GLY A 52 -0.64 1.28 8.95
N LEU A 53 -1.07 1.17 10.21
CA LEU A 53 -0.62 0.15 11.15
C LEU A 53 -1.85 -0.57 11.67
N ASP A 54 -1.85 -1.90 11.61
CA ASP A 54 -2.90 -2.71 12.23
C ASP A 54 -2.57 -2.86 13.73
N GLY A 55 -2.96 -1.86 14.52
CA GLY A 55 -2.50 -1.68 15.89
C GLY A 55 -3.37 -2.33 16.97
N PHE A 56 -4.51 -2.92 16.61
CA PHE A 56 -5.39 -3.61 17.56
C PHE A 56 -5.30 -5.12 17.32
N GLY A 57 -5.24 -5.91 18.39
CA GLY A 57 -4.98 -7.34 18.30
C GLY A 57 -4.69 -7.93 19.68
N ILE A 58 -4.59 -9.28 19.70
CA ILE A 58 -4.77 -10.23 20.83
C ILE A 58 -4.86 -9.68 22.27
#